data_AF-A0A063ZE21-F1
#
_entry.id   AF-A0A063ZE21-F1
#
_cell.length_a   1.000
_cell.length_b   1.000
_cell.length_c   1.000
_cell.angle_alpha   90.00
_cell.angle_beta   90.00
_cell.angle_gamma   90.00
#
_symmetry.space_group_name_H-M   'P 1'
#
loop_
_entity.id
_entity.type
_entity.pdbx_description
1 polymer ?
#
loop_
_entity_poly.entity_id
_entity_poly.type
_entity_poly.pdbx_seq_one_letter_code
_entity_poly.pdbx_strand_id
1 'polypeptide(L)'
;MEPEEVDSVAQEIMATLDNLFLAERQARLQVSALEEQQYPLAATFEMVTDMGANTAIEEALSGFGFDYHTIDEDAELWISDEHGLMVFLFFTAPDGRYYNYRIAAFDVVGEEEERSA
;
A
#
# COMPACT_ATOMS: atom_id res chain seq x y z
N MET A 1 11.66 3.60 19.28
CA MET A 1 12.45 3.73 18.04
C MET A 1 13.01 5.15 17.98
N GLU A 2 14.25 5.36 17.55
CA GLU A 2 14.78 6.73 17.37
C GLU A 2 14.12 7.40 16.15
N PRO A 3 13.86 8.71 16.16
CA PRO A 3 13.13 9.39 15.08
C PRO A 3 13.83 9.28 13.71
N GLU A 4 15.15 9.12 13.69
CA GLU A 4 15.94 8.93 12.46
C GLU A 4 15.72 7.54 11.84
N GLU A 5 15.49 6.51 12.67
CA GLU A 5 15.21 5.15 12.19
C GLU A 5 13.79 5.04 11.62
N VAL A 6 12.80 5.67 12.28
CA VAL A 6 11.41 5.77 11.78
C VAL A 6 11.37 6.51 10.43
N ASP A 7 12.16 7.59 10.28
CA ASP A 7 12.23 8.33 9.01
C ASP A 7 12.87 7.51 7.89
N SER A 8 13.90 6.71 8.20
CA SER A 8 14.51 5.80 7.21
C SER A 8 13.53 4.73 6.73
N VAL A 9 12.80 4.09 7.65
CA VAL A 9 11.79 3.07 7.30
C VAL A 9 10.66 3.69 6.49
N ALA A 10 10.17 4.87 6.91
CA ALA A 10 9.17 5.60 6.15
C ALA A 10 9.65 5.93 4.73
N GLN A 11 10.90 6.35 4.55
CA GLN A 11 11.49 6.60 3.22
C GLN A 11 11.58 5.36 2.35
N GLU A 12 11.91 4.21 2.92
CA GLU A 12 11.96 2.94 2.21
C GLU A 12 10.56 2.48 1.76
N ILE A 13 9.55 2.63 2.63
CA ILE A 13 8.15 2.35 2.30
C ILE A 13 7.68 3.29 1.19
N MET A 14 7.97 4.59 1.28
CA MET A 14 7.65 5.57 0.24
C MET A 14 8.23 5.15 -1.12
N ALA A 15 9.52 4.82 -1.17
CA ALA A 15 10.18 4.39 -2.39
C ALA A 15 9.58 3.09 -2.96
N THR A 16 9.21 2.15 -2.09
CA THR A 16 8.59 0.88 -2.51
C THR A 16 7.21 1.12 -3.11
N LEU A 17 6.34 1.87 -2.41
CA LEU A 17 5.01 2.21 -2.87
C LEU A 17 5.04 3.03 -4.17
N ASP A 18 5.92 4.02 -4.27
CA ASP A 18 6.08 4.83 -5.49
C ASP A 18 6.45 3.96 -6.71
N ASN A 19 7.32 2.97 -6.54
CA ASN A 19 7.69 2.03 -7.61
C ASN A 19 6.53 1.11 -7.99
N LEU A 20 5.79 0.60 -7.01
CA LEU A 20 4.61 -0.25 -7.26
C LEU A 20 3.53 0.54 -8.02
N PHE A 21 3.21 1.75 -7.60
CA PHE A 21 2.22 2.59 -8.27
C PHE A 21 2.68 3.05 -9.66
N LEU A 22 3.99 3.27 -9.85
CA LEU A 22 4.54 3.52 -11.18
C LEU A 22 4.36 2.31 -12.11
N ALA A 23 4.66 1.10 -11.62
CA ALA A 23 4.50 -0.13 -12.37
C ALA A 23 3.02 -0.39 -12.71
N GLU A 24 2.12 -0.19 -11.75
CA GLU A 24 0.67 -0.29 -11.97
C GLU A 24 0.23 0.70 -13.05
N ARG A 25 0.63 1.98 -12.96
CA ARG A 25 0.29 3.00 -13.96
C ARG A 25 0.78 2.62 -15.35
N GLN A 26 1.95 2.00 -15.46
CA GLN A 26 2.48 1.51 -16.74
C GLN A 26 1.69 0.30 -17.28
N ALA A 27 1.28 -0.62 -16.41
CA ALA A 27 0.45 -1.76 -16.81
C ALA A 27 -0.94 -1.29 -17.28
N ARG A 28 -1.52 -0.31 -16.60
CA ARG A 28 -2.79 0.34 -17.01
C ARG A 28 -2.72 0.94 -18.39
N LEU A 29 -1.66 1.68 -18.70
CA LEU A 29 -1.46 2.26 -20.04
C LEU A 29 -1.38 1.17 -21.12
N GLN A 30 -0.80 0.01 -20.80
CA GLN A 30 -0.77 -1.14 -21.70
C GLN A 30 -2.17 -1.74 -21.89
N VAL A 31 -2.94 -1.91 -20.81
CA VAL A 31 -4.34 -2.38 -20.88
C VAL A 31 -5.18 -1.45 -21.75
N SER A 32 -5.15 -0.13 -21.51
CA SER A 32 -5.90 0.84 -22.32
C SER A 32 -5.50 0.78 -23.80
N ALA A 33 -4.22 0.63 -24.11
CA ALA A 33 -3.76 0.47 -25.49
C ALA A 33 -4.26 -0.83 -26.15
N LEU A 34 -4.44 -1.91 -25.38
CA LEU A 34 -5.03 -3.17 -25.85
C LEU A 34 -6.55 -3.03 -26.07
N GLU A 35 -7.25 -2.31 -25.20
CA GLU A 35 -8.68 -2.01 -25.34
C GLU A 35 -8.97 -1.15 -26.57
N GLU A 36 -8.17 -0.12 -26.81
CA GLU A 36 -8.29 0.74 -28.02
C GLU A 36 -8.14 -0.08 -29.32
N GLN A 37 -7.30 -1.11 -29.28
CA GLN A 37 -7.11 -2.05 -30.40
C GLN A 37 -8.17 -3.15 -30.45
N GLN A 38 -9.15 -3.14 -29.54
CA GLN A 38 -10.17 -4.17 -29.37
C GLN A 38 -9.54 -5.57 -29.24
N TYR A 39 -8.42 -5.64 -28.52
CA TYR A 39 -7.71 -6.90 -28.35
C TYR A 39 -8.58 -7.90 -27.56
N PRO A 40 -8.80 -9.13 -28.07
CA PRO A 40 -9.76 -10.07 -27.49
C PRO A 40 -9.53 -10.44 -26.02
N LEU A 41 -8.31 -10.25 -25.51
CA LEU A 41 -7.94 -10.58 -24.13
C LEU A 41 -7.70 -9.35 -23.26
N ALA A 42 -8.03 -8.13 -23.72
CA ALA A 42 -7.79 -6.91 -22.93
C ALA A 42 -8.36 -6.99 -21.51
N ALA A 43 -9.59 -7.49 -21.35
CA ALA A 43 -10.21 -7.71 -20.05
C ALA A 43 -9.49 -8.77 -19.18
N THR A 44 -8.88 -9.79 -19.79
CA THR A 44 -8.06 -10.77 -19.05
C THR A 44 -6.76 -10.15 -18.58
N PHE A 45 -6.14 -9.30 -19.39
CA PHE A 45 -4.94 -8.56 -19.00
C PHE A 45 -5.23 -7.57 -17.87
N GLU A 46 -6.38 -6.89 -17.92
CA GLU A 46 -6.85 -6.03 -16.84
C GLU A 46 -6.98 -6.79 -15.52
N MET A 47 -7.76 -7.89 -15.49
CA MET A 47 -7.94 -8.69 -14.28
C MET A 47 -6.62 -9.20 -13.67
N VAL A 48 -5.69 -9.67 -14.52
CA VAL A 48 -4.37 -10.15 -14.05
C VAL A 48 -3.53 -9.01 -13.50
N THR A 49 -3.62 -7.82 -14.10
CA THR A 49 -2.92 -6.62 -13.63
C THR A 49 -3.47 -6.18 -12.28
N ASP A 50 -4.79 -6.17 -12.10
CA ASP A 50 -5.45 -5.81 -10.83
C ASP A 50 -5.02 -6.73 -9.70
N MET A 51 -5.11 -8.03 -9.92
CA MET A 51 -4.72 -9.02 -8.94
C MET A 51 -3.23 -8.91 -8.60
N GLY A 52 -2.37 -8.72 -9.61
CA GLY A 52 -0.94 -8.57 -9.42
C GLY A 52 -0.56 -7.31 -8.62
N ALA A 53 -1.23 -6.18 -8.87
CA ALA A 53 -0.98 -4.93 -8.15
C ALA A 53 -1.38 -5.04 -6.67
N ASN A 54 -2.58 -5.58 -6.40
CA ASN A 54 -3.07 -5.74 -5.03
C ASN A 54 -2.19 -6.71 -4.23
N THR A 55 -1.83 -7.85 -4.83
CA THR A 55 -0.92 -8.81 -4.17
C THR A 55 0.46 -8.19 -3.91
N ALA A 56 1.02 -7.43 -4.84
CA ALA A 56 2.33 -6.82 -4.63
C ALA A 56 2.36 -5.77 -3.50
N ILE A 57 1.28 -5.01 -3.32
CA ILE A 57 1.14 -4.06 -2.21
C ILE A 57 1.04 -4.81 -0.88
N GLU A 58 0.17 -5.82 -0.80
CA GLU A 58 -0.01 -6.67 0.38
C GLU A 58 1.31 -7.35 0.79
N GLU A 59 2.01 -7.96 -0.17
CA GLU A 59 3.30 -8.62 0.08
C GLU A 59 4.37 -7.62 0.55
N ALA A 60 4.42 -6.43 -0.06
CA ALA A 60 5.38 -5.40 0.34
C ALA A 60 5.14 -4.92 1.77
N LEU A 61 3.91 -4.51 2.10
CA LEU A 61 3.57 -3.98 3.43
C LEU A 61 3.66 -5.05 4.52
N SER A 62 3.21 -6.27 4.23
CA SER A 62 3.39 -7.42 5.16
C SER A 62 4.87 -7.72 5.38
N GLY A 63 5.71 -7.57 4.36
CA GLY A 63 7.17 -7.72 4.45
C GLY A 63 7.83 -6.67 5.36
N PHE A 64 7.22 -5.49 5.50
CA PHE A 64 7.60 -4.45 6.46
C PHE A 64 6.91 -4.62 7.84
N GLY A 65 6.22 -5.74 8.10
CA GLY A 65 5.57 -5.99 9.38
C GLY A 65 4.33 -5.12 9.62
N PHE A 66 3.61 -4.75 8.56
CA PHE A 66 2.31 -4.10 8.68
C PHE A 66 1.17 -5.11 8.67
N ASP A 67 0.20 -4.91 9.54
CA ASP A 67 -1.06 -5.63 9.58
C ASP A 67 -2.14 -4.87 8.82
N TYR A 68 -2.97 -5.60 8.06
CA TYR A 68 -4.05 -5.04 7.26
C TYR A 68 -5.32 -4.78 8.08
N HIS A 69 -5.90 -3.60 7.88
CA HIS A 69 -7.16 -3.18 8.48
C HIS A 69 -8.07 -2.53 7.42
N THR A 70 -9.26 -3.10 7.23
CA THR A 70 -10.29 -2.51 6.38
C THR A 70 -10.92 -1.29 7.06
N ILE A 71 -10.86 -0.12 6.43
CA ILE A 71 -11.60 1.08 6.88
C ILE A 71 -12.90 1.24 6.11
N ASP A 72 -12.82 1.24 4.78
CA ASP A 72 -13.93 1.53 3.87
C ASP A 72 -13.73 0.76 2.55
N GLU A 73 -14.74 0.75 1.68
CA GLU A 73 -14.66 0.15 0.35
C GLU A 73 -13.60 0.85 -0.53
N ASP A 74 -13.37 2.14 -0.28
CA ASP A 74 -12.43 2.98 -1.04
C ASP A 74 -11.13 3.32 -0.28
N ALA A 75 -10.88 2.70 0.89
CA ALA A 75 -9.72 3.03 1.72
C ALA A 75 -9.22 1.85 2.55
N GLU A 76 -7.90 1.71 2.57
CA GLU A 76 -7.19 0.68 3.33
C GLU A 76 -6.26 1.32 4.37
N LEU A 77 -6.13 0.65 5.51
CA LEU A 77 -5.20 1.02 6.56
C LEU A 77 -4.29 -0.15 6.88
N TRP A 78 -3.01 0.17 6.98
CA TRP A 78 -1.97 -0.75 7.37
C TRP A 78 -1.27 -0.16 8.59
N ILE A 79 -1.13 -0.96 9.65
CA ILE A 79 -0.52 -0.51 10.91
C ILE A 79 0.66 -1.41 11.25
N SER A 80 1.81 -0.82 11.59
CA SER A 80 2.95 -1.53 12.16
C SER A 80 3.25 -0.96 13.54
N ASP A 81 2.97 -1.75 14.58
CA ASP A 81 3.36 -1.43 15.96
C ASP A 81 4.88 -1.53 16.14
N GLU A 82 5.55 -2.38 15.36
CA GLU A 82 7.01 -2.49 15.38
C GLU A 82 7.67 -1.17 15.00
N HIS A 83 7.17 -0.51 13.96
CA HIS A 83 7.73 0.74 13.45
C HIS A 83 7.03 1.99 13.99
N GLY A 84 5.89 1.85 14.67
CA GLY A 84 5.04 2.98 15.05
C GLY A 84 4.56 3.76 13.83
N LEU A 85 4.22 3.07 12.75
CA LEU A 85 3.83 3.65 11.46
C LEU A 85 2.46 3.18 11.02
N MET A 86 1.68 4.10 10.44
CA MET A 86 0.43 3.81 9.74
C MET A 86 0.55 4.24 8.29
N VAL A 87 0.14 3.36 7.38
CA VAL A 87 0.02 3.65 5.95
C VAL A 87 -1.46 3.62 5.59
N PHE A 88 -1.96 4.77 5.13
CA PHE A 88 -3.30 4.90 4.58
C PHE A 88 -3.19 4.83 3.06
N LEU A 89 -3.88 3.90 2.43
CA LEU A 89 -4.04 3.83 0.99
C LEU A 89 -5.48 4.23 0.64
N PHE A 90 -5.65 5.06 -0.38
CA PHE A 90 -6.97 5.49 -0.83
C PHE A 90 -7.04 5.56 -2.35
N PHE A 91 -8.19 5.15 -2.88
CA PHE A 91 -8.43 5.19 -4.31
C PHE A 91 -8.98 6.56 -4.71
N THR A 92 -8.52 7.06 -5.86
CA THR A 92 -9.03 8.33 -6.42
C THR A 92 -10.15 8.14 -7.44
N ALA A 93 -10.52 6.89 -7.74
CA ALA A 93 -11.62 6.57 -8.63
C ALA A 93 -12.45 5.41 -8.03
N PRO A 94 -13.77 5.37 -8.28
CA PRO A 94 -14.69 4.35 -7.74
C PRO A 94 -14.43 2.92 -8.24
N ASP A 95 -13.44 2.75 -9.10
CA ASP A 95 -12.95 1.47 -9.60
C ASP A 95 -11.47 1.24 -9.27
N GLY A 96 -10.95 1.93 -8.27
CA GLY A 96 -9.62 1.66 -7.72
C GLY A 96 -8.43 2.20 -8.54
N ARG A 97 -8.68 2.96 -9.62
CA ARG A 97 -7.69 3.21 -10.68
C ARG A 97 -6.39 3.93 -10.30
N TYR A 98 -6.33 4.63 -9.17
CA TYR A 98 -5.07 5.15 -8.65
C TYR A 98 -5.05 5.18 -7.14
N TYR A 99 -4.05 4.49 -6.58
CA TYR A 99 -3.68 4.63 -5.19
C TYR A 99 -2.98 5.96 -4.97
N ASN A 100 -3.43 6.66 -3.94
CA ASN A 100 -2.59 7.61 -3.23
C ASN A 100 -2.38 7.07 -1.83
N TYR A 101 -1.30 7.52 -1.20
CA TYR A 101 -0.96 7.07 0.13
C TYR A 101 -0.59 8.21 1.06
N ARG A 102 -0.75 7.96 2.36
CA ARG A 102 -0.25 8.82 3.42
C ARG A 102 0.37 7.95 4.49
N ILE A 103 1.60 8.29 4.88
CA ILE A 103 2.29 7.66 6.02
C ILE A 103 2.19 8.60 7.22
N ALA A 104 1.89 8.05 8.39
CA ALA A 104 1.85 8.77 9.65
C ALA A 104 2.58 7.98 10.73
N ALA A 105 3.42 8.65 11.52
CA ALA A 105 4.04 8.06 12.70
C ALA A 105 3.10 8.21 13.91
N PHE A 106 3.14 7.24 14.82
CA PHE A 106 2.43 7.26 16.08
C PHE A 106 3.27 6.64 17.20
N ASP A 107 3.04 7.09 18.43
CA ASP A 107 3.67 6.50 19.60
C ASP A 107 2.86 5.28 20.05
N VAL A 108 3.51 4.11 20.08
CA VAL A 108 2.95 2.90 20.70
C VAL A 108 3.11 3.04 22.21
N VAL A 109 2.03 3.38 22.91
CA VAL A 109 2.01 3.33 24.37
C VAL A 109 1.93 1.87 24.79
N GLY A 110 3.07 1.25 25.07
CA GLY A 110 3.11 -0.06 25.70
C GLY A 110 2.40 0.00 27.06
N GLU A 111 1.65 -1.04 27.41
CA GLU A 111 1.30 -1.28 28.81
C GLU A 111 2.63 -1.38 29.57
N GLU A 112 3.02 -0.32 30.27
CA GLU A 112 4.12 -0.40 31.22
C GLU A 112 3.73 -1.51 32.20
N GLU A 113 4.41 -2.65 32.12
CA GLU A 113 4.36 -3.68 33.15
C GLU A 113 4.41 -2.98 34.50
N GLU A 114 3.34 -3.13 35.28
CA GLU A 114 3.25 -2.66 36.65
C GLU A 114 4.54 -3.07 37.37
N ARG A 115 5.48 -2.13 37.52
CA ARG A 115 6.60 -2.26 38.45
C ARG A 115 6.00 -2.25 39.85
N SER A 116 5.53 -3.42 40.26
CA SER A 116 5.16 -3.71 41.62
C SER A 116 6.41 -3.52 42.48
N ALA A 117 6.23 -2.61 43.45
CA ALA A 117 7.14 -2.11 44.46
C ALA A 117 7.98 -3.16 45.20
#